data_AF-A0A2K6M7X2-F1
#
_entry.id   AF-A0A2K6M7X2-F1
#
_cell.length_a   1.000
_cell.length_b   1.000
_cell.length_c   1.000
_cell.angle_alpha   90.00
_cell.angle_beta   90.00
_cell.angle_gamma   90.00
#
_symmetry.space_group_name_H-M   'P 1'
#
loop_
_entity.id
_entity.type
_entity.pdbx_description
1 polymer ?
#
loop_
_entity_poly.entity_id
_entity_poly.type
_entity_poly.pdbx_seq_one_letter_code
_entity_poly.pdbx_strand_id
1 'polypeptide(L)'
;MPLAAPPALLLPLLGLAAAAVVDCPSSTWIQFQDSYYIFLQEAIKVESIEDVRNQCTDHGADMISIHNEEENAFILDTLKKQWKGSDDILLGMFYDTDDASFKWFDNSNMTFDKWTDQDDGEDLIDTCAFLHIKTGEWKKGNSIPYKRKYLSDNHILISALVIANTVILTVLGAITWFLYKKHSDSRFTTVFSTTVLVVGEENEYPVQFQ
;
A
#
# COMPACT_ATOMS: atom_id res chain seq x y z
N MET A 1 -74.53 -15.45 -33.43
CA MET A 1 -74.19 -14.76 -32.17
C MET A 1 -72.80 -15.23 -31.74
N PRO A 2 -71.74 -14.44 -31.87
CA PRO A 2 -70.50 -14.65 -31.11
C PRO A 2 -70.44 -13.67 -29.93
N LEU A 3 -70.02 -14.20 -28.78
CA LEU A 3 -69.90 -13.51 -27.50
C LEU A 3 -68.62 -12.65 -27.54
N ALA A 4 -68.75 -11.33 -27.43
CA ALA A 4 -67.62 -10.40 -27.35
C ALA A 4 -66.96 -10.49 -25.97
N ALA A 5 -65.64 -10.70 -25.94
CA ALA A 5 -64.83 -10.64 -24.72
C ALA A 5 -64.65 -9.17 -24.27
N PRO A 6 -64.59 -8.89 -22.95
CA PRO A 6 -64.45 -7.52 -22.44
C PRO A 6 -63.00 -7.01 -22.58
N PRO A 7 -62.80 -5.67 -22.63
CA PRO A 7 -61.49 -5.09 -22.84
C PRO A 7 -60.64 -5.21 -21.57
N ALA A 8 -59.41 -5.71 -21.72
CA ALA A 8 -58.41 -5.74 -20.66
C ALA A 8 -57.97 -4.30 -20.32
N LEU A 9 -58.27 -3.86 -19.10
CA LEU A 9 -57.78 -2.59 -18.55
C LEU A 9 -56.30 -2.76 -18.19
N LEU A 10 -55.43 -2.11 -18.96
CA LEU A 10 -54.01 -1.93 -18.61
C LEU A 10 -53.92 -0.86 -17.51
N LEU A 11 -53.68 -1.27 -16.27
CA LEU A 11 -53.26 -0.37 -15.20
C LEU A 11 -51.79 0.00 -15.41
N PRO A 12 -51.41 1.29 -15.33
CA PRO A 12 -50.00 1.66 -15.37
C PRO A 12 -49.35 1.23 -14.04
N LEU A 13 -48.33 0.37 -14.14
CA LEU A 13 -47.39 0.12 -13.06
C LEU A 13 -46.66 1.43 -12.77
N LEU A 14 -47.17 2.22 -11.81
CA LEU A 14 -46.31 3.17 -11.12
C LEU A 14 -45.24 2.34 -10.42
N GLY A 15 -44.05 2.30 -11.02
CA GLY A 15 -42.85 1.88 -10.34
C GLY A 15 -42.61 2.85 -9.19
N LEU A 16 -43.06 2.47 -7.99
CA LEU A 16 -42.40 2.94 -6.78
C LEU A 16 -40.96 2.45 -6.88
N ALA A 17 -40.04 3.35 -7.22
CA ALA A 17 -38.68 3.19 -6.75
C ALA A 17 -38.78 3.24 -5.22
N ALA A 18 -38.90 2.07 -4.59
CA ALA A 18 -38.62 1.95 -3.19
C ALA A 18 -37.18 2.46 -3.03
N ALA A 19 -37.01 3.60 -2.38
CA ALA A 19 -35.73 3.95 -1.79
C ALA A 19 -35.31 2.69 -1.01
N ALA A 20 -34.20 2.07 -1.40
CA ALA A 20 -33.72 0.88 -0.74
C ALA A 20 -33.63 1.22 0.74
N VAL A 21 -34.46 0.58 1.56
CA VAL A 21 -34.35 0.69 3.02
C VAL A 21 -33.01 0.02 3.31
N VAL A 22 -31.99 0.84 3.53
CA VAL A 22 -30.68 0.31 3.87
C VAL A 22 -30.84 -0.19 5.32
N ASP A 23 -30.84 -1.51 5.48
CA ASP A 23 -30.95 -2.14 6.79
C ASP A 23 -29.60 -2.04 7.51
N CYS A 24 -29.60 -1.65 8.80
CA CYS A 24 -28.38 -1.58 9.61
C CYS A 24 -27.65 -2.94 9.62
N PRO A 25 -26.32 -2.99 9.39
CA PRO A 25 -25.57 -4.25 9.35
C PRO A 25 -25.60 -5.06 10.66
N SER A 26 -25.78 -4.40 11.81
CA SER A 26 -25.95 -5.02 13.13
C SER A 26 -26.55 -4.04 14.15
N SER A 27 -26.93 -4.51 15.35
CA SER A 27 -27.48 -3.68 16.44
C SER A 27 -26.52 -2.63 17.03
N THR A 28 -25.24 -2.69 16.66
CA THR A 28 -24.20 -1.76 17.14
C THR A 28 -24.08 -0.54 16.24
N TRP A 29 -24.56 -0.61 14.99
CA TRP A 29 -24.54 0.51 14.06
C TRP A 29 -25.72 1.44 14.33
N ILE A 30 -25.44 2.74 14.26
CA ILE A 30 -26.44 3.80 14.39
C ILE A 30 -26.53 4.46 13.03
N GLN A 31 -27.75 4.51 12.47
CA GLN A 31 -27.99 5.22 11.22
C GLN A 31 -28.25 6.70 11.50
N PHE A 32 -27.61 7.56 10.71
CA PHE A 32 -27.96 8.98 10.64
C PHE A 32 -27.93 9.40 9.18
N GLN A 33 -29.05 9.93 8.69
CA GLN A 33 -29.28 10.23 7.28
C GLN A 33 -28.98 9.00 6.40
N ASP A 34 -28.12 9.15 5.39
CA ASP A 34 -27.76 8.12 4.42
C ASP A 34 -26.51 7.30 4.83
N SER A 35 -26.01 7.50 6.06
CA SER A 35 -24.76 6.92 6.56
C SER A 35 -24.96 6.07 7.84
N TYR A 36 -24.03 5.15 8.07
CA TYR A 36 -24.00 4.27 9.24
C TYR A 36 -22.74 4.53 10.06
N TYR A 37 -22.92 4.65 11.37
CA TYR A 37 -21.86 4.99 12.31
C TYR A 37 -21.70 3.88 13.35
N ILE A 38 -20.46 3.55 13.67
CA ILE A 38 -20.11 2.65 14.76
C ILE A 38 -19.06 3.32 15.64
N PHE A 39 -19.29 3.30 16.96
CA PHE A 39 -18.41 3.90 17.94
C PHE A 39 -17.61 2.80 18.64
N LEU A 40 -16.36 2.64 18.22
CA LEU A 40 -15.46 1.61 18.75
C LEU A 40 -14.75 2.15 20.01
N GLN A 41 -14.89 1.44 21.13
CA GLN A 41 -14.21 1.77 22.39
C GLN A 41 -13.16 0.71 22.72
N GLU A 42 -12.19 0.55 21.83
CA GLU A 42 -11.13 -0.46 21.96
C GLU A 42 -9.82 0.16 22.46
N ALA A 43 -9.17 -0.53 23.40
CA ALA A 43 -7.86 -0.14 23.89
C ALA A 43 -6.79 -0.65 22.91
N ILE A 44 -6.41 0.21 21.97
CA ILE A 44 -5.45 -0.12 20.92
C ILE A 44 -4.12 0.59 21.16
N LYS A 45 -3.03 -0.11 20.84
CA LYS A 45 -1.72 0.52 20.77
C LYS A 45 -1.63 1.27 19.46
N VAL A 46 -1.88 2.57 19.51
CA VAL A 46 -1.80 3.43 18.33
C VAL A 46 -0.36 3.89 18.14
N GLU A 47 0.27 3.50 17.03
CA GLU A 47 1.60 3.99 16.62
C GLU A 47 1.49 5.04 15.51
N SER A 48 0.36 5.09 14.80
CA SER A 48 0.06 6.05 13.73
C SER A 48 -1.46 6.24 13.57
N ILE A 49 -1.89 7.32 12.90
CA ILE A 49 -3.31 7.49 12.55
C ILE A 49 -3.84 6.35 11.66
N GLU A 50 -2.97 5.74 10.85
CA GLU A 50 -3.32 4.60 10.01
C GLU A 50 -3.73 3.37 10.83
N ASP A 51 -3.15 3.16 12.02
CA ASP A 51 -3.57 2.06 12.90
C ASP A 51 -5.01 2.22 13.41
N VAL A 52 -5.44 3.47 13.60
CA VAL A 52 -6.83 3.79 13.96
C VAL A 52 -7.74 3.57 12.75
N ARG A 53 -7.31 4.04 11.57
CA ARG A 53 -8.04 3.82 10.32
C ARG A 53 -8.25 2.35 10.02
N ASN A 54 -7.21 1.54 10.18
CA ASN A 54 -7.24 0.11 9.90
C ASN A 54 -8.34 -0.60 10.71
N GLN A 55 -8.56 -0.19 11.96
CA GLN A 55 -9.68 -0.72 12.75
C GLN A 55 -11.04 -0.35 12.18
N CYS A 56 -11.24 0.90 11.75
CA CYS A 56 -12.49 1.27 11.08
C CYS A 56 -12.71 0.42 9.82
N THR A 57 -11.65 0.21 9.03
CA THR A 57 -11.71 -0.59 7.79
C THR A 57 -11.91 -2.08 8.03
N ASP A 58 -11.41 -2.63 9.15
CA ASP A 58 -11.66 -4.02 9.55
C ASP A 58 -13.15 -4.27 9.84
N HIS A 59 -13.89 -3.23 10.20
CA HIS A 59 -15.35 -3.25 10.37
C HIS A 59 -16.13 -2.86 9.10
N GLY A 60 -15.45 -2.64 7.97
CA GLY A 60 -16.08 -2.21 6.72
C GLY A 60 -16.52 -0.74 6.70
N ALA A 61 -15.98 0.09 7.58
CA ALA A 61 -16.16 1.55 7.62
C ALA A 61 -14.83 2.28 7.37
N ASP A 62 -14.85 3.60 7.39
CA ASP A 62 -13.64 4.43 7.48
C ASP A 62 -13.71 5.32 8.73
N MET A 63 -12.65 6.07 9.02
CA MET A 63 -12.67 7.05 10.10
C MET A 63 -13.73 8.13 9.84
N ILE A 64 -14.27 8.70 10.92
CA ILE A 64 -15.36 9.67 10.85
C ILE A 64 -15.02 10.89 9.99
N SER A 65 -15.91 11.20 9.05
CA SER A 65 -15.99 12.47 8.33
C SER A 65 -17.26 13.23 8.77
N ILE A 66 -17.24 14.56 8.64
CA ILE A 66 -18.35 15.41 9.04
C ILE A 66 -18.59 16.46 7.95
N HIS A 67 -19.80 16.48 7.40
CA HIS A 67 -20.15 17.28 6.22
C HIS A 67 -21.18 18.39 6.47
N ASN A 68 -21.78 18.43 7.66
CA ASN A 68 -22.71 19.47 8.08
C ASN A 68 -22.82 19.60 9.62
N GLU A 69 -23.48 20.67 10.08
CA GLU A 69 -23.66 20.98 11.50
C GLU A 69 -24.59 19.95 12.19
N GLU A 70 -25.61 19.45 11.49
CA GLU A 70 -26.53 18.45 12.03
C GLU A 70 -25.83 17.13 12.34
N GLU A 71 -24.93 16.69 11.46
CA GLU A 71 -24.06 15.53 11.65
C GLU A 71 -23.10 15.74 12.82
N ASN A 72 -22.42 16.89 12.87
CA ASN A 72 -21.56 17.23 14.01
C ASN A 72 -22.31 17.15 15.35
N ALA A 73 -23.54 17.69 15.40
CA ALA A 73 -24.40 17.65 16.57
C ALA A 73 -24.84 16.22 16.94
N PHE A 74 -25.19 15.39 15.94
CA PHE A 74 -25.54 13.98 16.14
C PHE A 74 -24.36 13.18 16.72
N ILE A 75 -23.16 13.34 16.16
CA ILE A 75 -21.95 12.68 16.64
C ILE A 75 -21.67 13.09 18.09
N LEU A 76 -21.77 14.39 18.40
CA LEU A 76 -21.56 14.89 19.76
C LEU A 76 -22.55 14.34 20.77
N ASP A 77 -23.84 14.32 20.45
CA ASP A 77 -24.88 13.77 21.33
C ASP A 77 -24.68 12.27 21.59
N THR A 78 -24.29 11.53 20.56
CA THR A 78 -24.00 10.10 20.66
C THR A 78 -22.76 9.85 21.53
N LEU A 79 -21.67 10.58 21.29
CA LEU A 79 -20.45 10.52 22.10
C LEU A 79 -20.74 10.87 23.56
N LYS A 80 -21.49 11.94 23.86
CA LYS A 80 -21.84 12.31 25.24
C LYS A 80 -22.59 11.22 26.01
N LYS A 81 -23.35 10.38 25.30
CA LYS A 81 -24.14 9.29 25.91
C LYS A 81 -23.33 8.00 26.10
N GLN A 82 -22.48 7.66 25.14
CA GLN A 82 -21.85 6.34 25.05
C GLN A 82 -20.36 6.37 25.41
N TRP A 83 -19.66 7.48 25.11
CA TRP A 83 -18.22 7.60 25.29
C TRP A 83 -17.85 7.91 26.73
N LYS A 84 -16.86 7.18 27.25
CA LYS A 84 -16.30 7.38 28.60
C LYS A 84 -14.80 7.68 28.60
N GLY A 85 -14.22 7.91 27.42
CA GLY A 85 -12.80 8.15 27.24
C GLY A 85 -12.43 9.64 27.35
N SER A 86 -11.41 10.04 26.59
CA SER A 86 -10.97 11.43 26.49
C SER A 86 -12.08 12.35 25.95
N ASP A 87 -12.06 13.62 26.36
CA ASP A 87 -12.93 14.66 25.79
C ASP A 87 -12.61 14.99 24.32
N ASP A 88 -11.50 14.48 23.79
CA ASP A 88 -11.06 14.70 22.42
C ASP A 88 -11.12 13.39 21.63
N ILE A 89 -11.86 13.42 20.52
CA ILE A 89 -12.01 12.29 19.60
C ILE A 89 -11.25 12.60 18.31
N LEU A 90 -10.44 11.64 17.86
CA LEU A 90 -9.71 11.77 16.60
C LEU A 90 -10.68 11.74 15.42
N LEU A 91 -10.59 12.73 14.54
CA LEU A 91 -11.33 12.78 13.28
C LEU A 91 -10.58 12.05 12.17
N GLY A 92 -11.31 11.60 11.15
CA GLY A 92 -10.76 10.95 9.95
C GLY A 92 -10.08 11.91 8.99
N MET A 93 -9.29 12.87 9.49
CA MET A 93 -8.62 13.88 8.69
C MET A 93 -7.11 13.69 8.68
N PHE A 94 -6.49 14.06 7.57
CA PHE A 94 -5.05 14.24 7.45
C PHE A 94 -4.74 15.55 6.76
N TYR A 95 -3.56 16.10 7.03
CA TYR A 95 -3.05 17.27 6.33
C TYR A 95 -2.30 16.83 5.07
N ASP A 96 -2.81 17.24 3.91
CA ASP A 96 -2.15 17.04 2.62
C ASP A 96 -1.14 18.17 2.40
N THR A 97 0.15 17.82 2.35
CA THR A 97 1.24 18.77 2.17
C THR A 97 1.34 19.32 0.74
N ASP A 98 0.85 18.58 -0.25
CA ASP A 98 0.91 19.01 -1.65
C ASP A 98 -0.14 20.10 -1.91
N ASP A 99 -1.33 19.92 -1.32
CA ASP A 99 -2.44 20.88 -1.44
C ASP A 99 -2.53 21.86 -0.26
N ALA A 100 -1.63 21.76 0.72
CA ALA A 100 -1.62 22.55 1.96
C ALA A 100 -2.99 22.67 2.64
N SER A 101 -3.71 21.54 2.72
CA SER A 101 -5.11 21.51 3.18
C SER A 101 -5.45 20.23 3.94
N PHE A 102 -6.46 20.29 4.81
CA PHE A 102 -6.99 19.10 5.46
C PHE A 102 -7.94 18.35 4.52
N LYS A 103 -7.82 17.02 4.50
CA LYS A 103 -8.67 16.12 3.71
C LYS A 103 -9.17 14.96 4.56
N TRP A 104 -10.35 14.44 4.19
CA TRP A 104 -10.92 13.25 4.81
C TRP A 104 -10.31 11.97 4.22
N PHE A 105 -10.10 10.96 5.06
CA PHE A 105 -9.59 9.64 4.63
C PHE A 105 -10.55 8.88 3.72
N ASP A 106 -11.85 9.11 3.85
CA ASP A 106 -12.90 8.53 3.00
C ASP A 106 -12.95 9.13 1.59
N ASN A 107 -12.08 10.10 1.30
CA ASN A 107 -12.01 10.87 0.04
C ASN A 107 -13.25 11.73 -0.25
N SER A 108 -14.08 11.99 0.75
CA SER A 108 -15.18 12.94 0.64
C SER A 108 -14.66 14.38 0.61
N ASN A 109 -15.45 15.27 0.02
CA ASN A 109 -15.09 16.69 -0.03
C ASN A 109 -15.27 17.34 1.35
N MET A 110 -14.36 18.25 1.70
CA MET A 110 -14.49 19.07 2.90
C MET A 110 -15.51 20.19 2.66
N THR A 111 -16.79 19.92 2.98
CA THR A 111 -17.91 20.86 2.78
C THR A 111 -18.28 21.65 4.04
N PHE A 112 -17.75 21.24 5.18
CA PHE A 112 -18.04 21.80 6.49
C PHE A 112 -16.80 21.73 7.36
N ASP A 113 -16.63 22.74 8.19
CA ASP A 113 -15.62 22.79 9.21
C ASP A 113 -16.09 23.57 10.43
N LYS A 114 -15.54 23.21 11.58
CA LYS A 114 -15.85 23.87 12.86
C LYS A 114 -14.58 24.02 13.70
N TRP A 115 -13.53 24.52 13.06
CA TRP A 115 -12.25 24.75 13.72
C TRP A 115 -12.41 25.72 14.90
N THR A 116 -11.74 25.42 16.00
CA THR A 116 -11.55 26.36 17.10
C THR A 116 -10.55 27.42 16.68
N ASP A 117 -10.67 28.63 17.23
CA ASP A 117 -9.73 29.74 17.00
C ASP A 117 -8.39 29.41 17.70
N GLN A 118 -7.59 28.55 17.06
CA GLN A 118 -6.24 28.20 17.48
C GLN A 118 -5.23 28.91 16.59
N ASP A 119 -4.14 29.40 17.18
CA ASP A 119 -3.05 29.98 16.42
C ASP A 119 -2.39 28.88 15.57
N ASP A 120 -2.42 29.08 14.25
CA ASP A 120 -1.83 28.17 13.28
C ASP A 120 -0.31 28.31 13.38
N GLY A 121 0.31 27.57 14.30
CA GLY A 121 1.77 27.45 14.33
C GLY A 121 2.31 26.99 12.97
N GLU A 122 3.51 27.44 12.60
CA GLU A 122 4.06 27.35 11.24
C GLU A 122 4.36 25.93 10.70
N ASP A 123 3.94 24.85 11.37
CA ASP A 123 4.15 23.49 10.87
C ASP A 123 2.94 22.58 11.14
N LEU A 124 2.09 22.43 10.13
CA LEU A 124 0.92 21.52 10.14
C LEU A 124 1.29 20.10 9.69
N ILE A 125 2.57 19.85 9.38
CA ILE A 125 3.07 18.51 9.07
C ILE A 125 2.87 17.63 10.31
N ASP A 126 2.39 16.41 10.12
CA ASP A 126 2.05 15.48 11.20
C ASP A 126 1.04 16.08 12.21
N THR A 127 0.05 16.82 11.72
CA THR A 127 -1.07 17.33 12.52
C THR A 127 -2.34 16.51 12.29
N CYS A 128 -2.94 16.04 13.38
CA CYS A 128 -4.26 15.42 13.41
C CYS A 128 -5.34 16.44 13.78
N ALA A 129 -6.57 16.16 13.35
CA ALA A 129 -7.76 16.89 13.78
C ALA A 129 -8.50 16.13 14.87
N PHE A 130 -8.96 16.83 15.90
CA PHE A 130 -9.72 16.25 17.00
C PHE A 130 -11.02 17.03 17.23
N LEU A 131 -12.14 16.31 17.37
CA LEU A 131 -13.41 16.85 17.83
C LEU A 131 -13.41 16.93 19.36
N HIS A 132 -13.63 18.11 19.91
CA HIS A 132 -13.81 18.29 21.35
C HIS A 132 -15.27 18.06 21.74
N ILE A 133 -15.54 17.01 22.53
CA ILE A 133 -16.91 16.54 22.84
C ILE A 133 -17.76 17.61 23.54
N LYS A 134 -17.14 18.51 24.33
CA LYS A 134 -17.89 19.49 25.11
C LYS A 134 -18.40 20.65 24.26
N THR A 135 -17.53 21.22 23.42
CA THR A 135 -17.85 22.40 22.58
C THR A 135 -18.39 22.01 21.21
N GLY A 136 -17.97 20.85 20.69
CA GLY A 136 -18.25 20.45 19.32
C GLY A 136 -17.34 21.08 18.28
N GLU A 137 -16.31 21.77 18.70
CA GLU A 137 -15.31 22.39 17.84
C GLU A 137 -14.16 21.43 17.57
N TRP A 138 -13.46 21.67 16.46
CA TRP A 138 -12.35 20.86 16.00
C TRP A 138 -11.05 21.57 16.32
N LYS A 139 -10.06 20.84 16.82
CA LYS A 139 -8.74 21.39 17.13
C LYS A 139 -7.66 20.65 16.39
N LYS A 140 -6.59 21.38 16.08
CA LYS A 140 -5.38 20.84 15.49
C LYS A 140 -4.47 20.39 16.63
N GLY A 141 -3.97 19.18 16.56
CA GLY A 141 -3.06 18.62 17.56
C GLY A 141 -2.02 17.74 16.92
N ASN A 142 -0.87 17.59 17.60
CA ASN A 142 0.18 16.71 17.12
C ASN A 142 -0.39 15.31 16.85
N SER A 143 -0.16 14.81 15.65
CA SER A 143 -0.43 13.42 15.32
C SER A 143 0.39 12.53 16.26
N ILE A 144 -0.16 11.34 16.51
CA ILE A 144 0.61 10.27 17.13
C ILE A 144 1.83 10.07 16.23
N PRO A 145 3.06 10.24 16.77
CA PRO A 145 4.25 10.37 15.95
C PRO A 145 4.32 9.15 15.05
N TYR A 146 4.33 9.40 13.75
CA TYR A 146 4.56 8.38 12.74
C TYR A 146 5.92 7.77 13.09
N LYS A 147 5.93 6.67 13.84
CA LYS A 147 7.15 5.89 13.94
C LYS A 147 7.29 5.38 12.53
N ARG A 148 8.14 6.03 11.72
CA ARG A 148 8.60 5.42 10.48
C ARG A 148 9.10 4.07 10.90
N LYS A 149 8.25 3.07 10.73
CA LYS A 149 8.67 1.71 10.50
C LYS A 149 9.30 1.85 9.14
N TYR A 150 10.53 2.39 9.12
CA TYR A 150 11.46 2.20 8.02
C TYR A 150 11.26 0.74 7.72
N LEU A 151 10.58 0.47 6.60
CA LEU A 151 10.42 -0.87 6.07
C LEU A 151 11.79 -1.46 6.24
N SER A 152 11.85 -2.43 7.16
CA SER A 152 13.06 -2.83 7.89
C SER A 152 14.26 -2.75 6.97
N ASP A 153 15.43 -2.41 7.50
CA ASP A 153 16.72 -2.50 6.82
C ASP A 153 16.89 -3.78 5.98
N ASN A 154 16.04 -4.80 6.11
CA ASN A 154 15.66 -5.78 5.08
C ASN A 154 15.82 -5.30 3.63
N HIS A 155 15.33 -4.15 3.15
CA HIS A 155 15.54 -3.80 1.72
C HIS A 155 17.02 -3.51 1.41
N ILE A 156 17.74 -2.88 2.35
CA ILE A 156 19.18 -2.61 2.26
C ILE A 156 19.98 -3.91 2.42
N LEU A 157 19.59 -4.77 3.37
CA LEU A 157 20.19 -6.08 3.64
C LEU A 157 19.95 -7.07 2.50
N ILE A 158 18.74 -7.11 1.94
CA ILE A 158 18.40 -7.92 0.76
C ILE A 158 19.21 -7.42 -0.44
N SER A 159 19.27 -6.10 -0.67
CA SER A 159 20.09 -5.52 -1.74
C SER A 159 21.57 -5.88 -1.55
N ALA A 160 22.11 -5.76 -0.34
CA ALA A 160 23.49 -6.12 -0.02
C ALA A 160 23.76 -7.62 -0.20
N LEU A 161 22.84 -8.49 0.22
CA LEU A 161 22.95 -9.94 0.05
C LEU A 161 22.90 -10.33 -1.42
N VAL A 162 22.03 -9.70 -2.22
CA VAL A 162 21.95 -9.94 -3.67
C VAL A 162 23.25 -9.50 -4.35
N ILE A 163 23.77 -8.32 -4.01
CA ILE A 163 25.06 -7.82 -4.55
C ILE A 163 26.21 -8.77 -4.17
N ALA A 164 26.29 -9.19 -2.90
CA ALA A 164 27.34 -10.10 -2.45
C ALA A 164 27.30 -11.44 -3.20
N ASN A 165 26.11 -12.06 -3.33
CA ASN A 165 25.97 -13.34 -4.02
C ASN A 165 26.25 -13.23 -5.53
N THR A 166 25.81 -12.15 -6.18
CA THR A 166 26.10 -11.93 -7.61
C THR A 166 27.60 -11.74 -7.86
N VAL A 167 28.31 -11.03 -6.99
CA VAL A 167 29.78 -10.90 -7.08
C VAL A 167 30.46 -12.26 -6.86
N ILE A 168 30.02 -13.05 -5.88
CA ILE A 168 30.58 -14.39 -5.64
C ILE A 168 30.40 -15.30 -6.87
N LEU A 169 29.20 -15.31 -7.47
CA LEU A 169 28.91 -16.13 -8.64
C LEU A 169 29.73 -15.70 -9.87
N THR A 170 29.91 -14.40 -10.08
CA THR A 170 30.75 -13.90 -11.20
C THR A 170 32.22 -14.26 -11.02
N VAL A 171 32.76 -14.17 -9.79
CA VAL A 171 34.13 -14.58 -9.47
C VAL A 171 34.33 -16.09 -9.64
N LEU A 172 33.41 -16.90 -9.10
CA LEU A 172 33.48 -18.36 -9.26
C LEU A 172 33.36 -18.80 -10.73
N GLY A 173 32.49 -18.13 -11.49
CA GLY A 173 32.37 -18.34 -12.94
C GLY A 173 33.67 -18.02 -13.67
N ALA A 174 34.31 -16.89 -13.35
CA ALA A 174 35.60 -16.51 -13.95
C ALA A 174 36.73 -17.48 -13.60
N ILE A 175 36.80 -17.95 -12.34
CA ILE A 175 37.80 -18.94 -11.90
C ILE A 175 37.58 -20.26 -12.64
N THR A 176 36.35 -20.74 -12.68
CA THR A 176 36.00 -22.00 -13.38
C THR A 176 36.35 -21.91 -14.86
N TRP A 177 36.02 -20.79 -15.51
CA TRP A 177 36.39 -20.53 -16.90
C TRP A 177 37.91 -20.51 -17.10
N PHE A 178 38.66 -19.87 -16.20
CA PHE A 178 40.12 -19.82 -16.28
C PHE A 178 40.75 -21.20 -16.10
N LEU A 179 40.28 -21.99 -15.14
CA LEU A 179 40.74 -23.37 -14.92
C LEU A 179 40.38 -24.28 -16.09
N TYR A 180 39.16 -24.14 -16.62
CA TYR A 180 38.73 -24.86 -17.82
C TYR A 180 39.62 -24.52 -19.02
N LYS A 181 39.90 -23.23 -19.25
CA LYS A 181 40.76 -22.76 -20.33
C LYS A 181 42.19 -23.27 -20.18
N LYS A 182 42.75 -23.19 -18.96
CA LYS A 182 44.07 -23.74 -18.64
C LYS A 182 44.13 -25.24 -18.91
N HIS A 183 43.10 -26.00 -18.53
CA HIS A 183 43.03 -27.43 -18.80
C HIS A 183 42.80 -27.75 -20.29
N SER A 184 42.07 -26.90 -21.02
CA SER A 184 41.91 -27.01 -22.47
C SER A 184 43.26 -26.82 -23.18
N ASP A 185 44.03 -25.81 -22.78
CA ASP A 185 45.38 -25.54 -23.32
C ASP A 185 46.38 -26.64 -22.91
N SER A 186 46.30 -27.18 -21.69
CA SER A 186 47.12 -28.31 -21.25
C SER A 186 46.78 -29.64 -21.94
N ARG A 187 45.52 -29.86 -22.37
CA ARG A 187 45.16 -31.04 -23.18
C ARG A 187 45.63 -30.96 -24.63
N PHE A 188 45.94 -29.77 -25.14
CA PHE A 188 46.37 -29.60 -26.53
C PHE A 188 47.89 -29.75 -26.74
N THR A 189 48.69 -29.81 -25.67
CA THR A 189 50.17 -29.85 -25.77
C THR A 189 50.79 -31.24 -25.60
N THR A 190 50.01 -32.32 -25.57
CA THR A 190 50.55 -33.68 -25.46
C THR A 190 50.01 -34.64 -26.52
N VAL A 191 50.19 -34.35 -27.81
CA VAL A 191 50.29 -35.40 -28.85
C VAL A 191 51.15 -34.85 -29.99
N PHE A 192 52.37 -35.36 -30.15
CA PHE A 192 52.92 -35.85 -31.43
C PHE A 192 54.17 -36.67 -31.12
N SER A 193 53.94 -37.98 -30.95
CA SER A 193 54.98 -38.99 -30.77
C SER A 193 55.64 -39.28 -32.12
N THR A 194 56.98 -39.18 -32.13
CA THR A 194 57.96 -39.99 -32.86
C THR A 194 57.72 -40.32 -34.35
N THR A 195 58.59 -39.82 -35.23
CA THR A 195 59.43 -40.66 -36.11
C THR A 195 60.49 -39.81 -36.81
N VAL A 196 61.76 -40.10 -36.56
CA VAL A 196 62.90 -39.60 -37.34
C VAL A 196 63.17 -40.62 -38.43
N LEU A 197 63.01 -40.23 -39.70
CA LEU A 197 63.52 -40.95 -40.86
C LEU A 197 64.94 -40.41 -41.15
N VAL A 198 65.96 -41.26 -41.00
CA VAL A 198 67.29 -40.98 -41.55
C VAL A 198 67.43 -41.76 -42.85
N VAL A 199 67.77 -41.03 -43.90
CA VAL A 199 68.02 -41.49 -45.27
C VAL A 199 69.26 -42.36 -45.30
N GLY A 200 69.18 -43.50 -45.99
CA GLY A 200 70.33 -44.24 -46.49
C GLY A 200 70.21 -44.38 -48.00
N GLU A 201 71.23 -43.95 -48.73
CA GLU A 201 71.52 -44.49 -50.06
C GLU A 201 73.03 -44.42 -50.34
N GLU A 202 73.56 -45.54 -50.82
CA GLU A 202 74.97 -45.82 -51.04
C GLU A 202 75.55 -45.09 -52.26
N ASN A 203 76.88 -44.98 -52.26
CA ASN A 203 77.72 -44.34 -53.25
C ASN A 203 77.66 -45.02 -54.64
N GLU A 204 77.93 -44.26 -55.71
CA GLU A 204 78.99 -44.57 -56.69
C GLU A 204 79.32 -43.34 -57.58
N TYR A 205 80.61 -43.06 -57.81
CA TYR A 205 81.21 -42.06 -58.74
C TYR A 205 81.31 -42.63 -60.19
N PRO A 206 81.91 -42.00 -61.26
CA PRO A 206 82.66 -40.72 -61.38
C PRO A 206 82.39 -39.83 -62.64
N VAL A 207 82.89 -38.57 -62.56
CA VAL A 207 83.62 -37.72 -63.54
C VAL A 207 83.37 -37.86 -65.06
N GLN A 208 83.07 -36.72 -65.73
CA GLN A 208 83.69 -36.32 -67.02
C GLN A 208 83.77 -34.79 -67.18
N PHE A 209 84.89 -34.33 -67.74
CA PHE A 209 85.27 -32.96 -68.12
C PHE A 209 84.78 -32.63 -69.54
N GLN A 210 84.49 -31.34 -69.80
CA GLN A 210 84.76 -30.67 -71.08
C GLN A 210 85.03 -29.18 -70.80
#